data_AF-A0AAV5B719-F1
#
_entry.id   AF-A0AAV5B719-F1
#
_cell.length_a   1.000
_cell.length_b   1.000
_cell.length_c   1.000
_cell.angle_alpha   90.00
_cell.angle_beta   90.00
_cell.angle_gamma   90.00
#
_symmetry.space_group_name_H-M   'P 1'
#
loop_
_entity.id
_entity.type
_entity.pdbx_description
1 polymer ?
#
loop_
_entity_poly.entity_id
_entity_poly.type
_entity_poly.pdbx_seq_one_letter_code
_entity_poly.pdbx_strand_id
1 'polypeptide(L)'
;MCEDLKIHSSLFEMDGKQFSLNDIQKVTILNEDAKYKGKTKPFSHQVLSGVTMLMPIAGNPVLYVGLRIGMKDGSTQYVYVSKKPVQINSDAYYADRKEAERLMEKLTKGTPSSVLQAEKNDPIL
;
A
#
# COMPACT_ATOMS: atom_id res chain seq x y z
N MET A 1 -2.21 -10.82 -12.04
CA MET A 1 -0.84 -10.39 -12.34
C MET A 1 -0.13 -10.26 -11.00
N CYS A 2 1.06 -10.87 -10.93
CA CYS A 2 1.87 -11.28 -9.77
C CYS A 2 1.70 -10.51 -8.45
N GLU A 3 1.37 -11.24 -7.38
CA GLU A 3 1.56 -10.81 -5.98
C GLU A 3 2.52 -11.80 -5.31
N ASP A 4 3.75 -11.88 -5.82
CA ASP A 4 4.83 -12.66 -5.20
C ASP A 4 5.90 -11.69 -4.67
N LEU A 5 5.51 -10.82 -3.73
CA LEU A 5 6.50 -10.06 -2.96
C LEU A 5 7.22 -11.04 -2.03
N LYS A 6 8.49 -11.32 -2.32
CA LYS A 6 9.35 -12.13 -1.46
C LYS A 6 10.36 -11.21 -0.79
N ILE A 7 10.37 -11.18 0.53
CA ILE A 7 11.30 -10.36 1.31
C ILE A 7 12.34 -11.28 1.94
N HIS A 8 13.61 -11.02 1.63
CA HIS A 8 14.78 -11.70 2.16
C HIS A 8 15.49 -10.79 3.18
N SER A 9 16.62 -11.22 3.72
CA SER A 9 17.36 -10.48 4.76
C SER A 9 17.89 -9.11 4.29
N SER A 10 18.25 -8.98 3.01
CA SER A 10 18.87 -7.76 2.45
C SER A 10 18.19 -7.21 1.19
N LEU A 11 17.28 -7.97 0.57
CA LEU A 11 16.61 -7.61 -0.67
C LEU A 11 15.14 -8.05 -0.67
N PHE A 12 14.35 -7.50 -1.58
CA PHE A 12 13.04 -8.02 -1.93
C PHE A 12 12.95 -8.31 -3.43
N GLU A 13 12.13 -9.30 -3.77
CA GLU A 13 11.82 -9.70 -5.14
C GLU A 13 10.38 -9.38 -5.48
N MET A 14 10.18 -8.86 -6.69
CA MET A 14 8.86 -8.62 -7.27
C MET A 14 8.97 -8.71 -8.80
N ASP A 15 8.06 -9.45 -9.43
CA ASP A 15 8.00 -9.63 -10.90
C ASP A 15 9.34 -10.08 -11.52
N GLY A 16 10.07 -10.96 -10.82
CA GLY A 16 11.39 -11.45 -11.25
C GLY A 16 12.53 -10.44 -11.14
N LYS A 17 12.30 -9.27 -10.54
CA LYS A 17 13.32 -8.24 -10.28
C LYS A 17 13.70 -8.22 -8.80
N GLN A 18 14.97 -7.98 -8.53
CA GLN A 18 15.53 -7.84 -7.18
C GLN A 18 15.80 -6.37 -6.85
N PHE A 19 15.48 -5.99 -5.62
CA PHE A 19 15.67 -4.64 -5.10
C PHE A 19 16.31 -4.71 -3.72
N SER A 20 17.34 -3.90 -3.49
CA SER A 20 17.98 -3.81 -2.18
C SER A 20 17.06 -3.13 -1.16
N LEU A 21 16.96 -3.68 0.04
CA LEU A 21 16.23 -3.03 1.15
C LEU A 21 16.91 -1.73 1.57
N ASN A 22 18.22 -1.59 1.36
CA ASN A 22 18.95 -0.35 1.67
C ASN A 22 18.62 0.79 0.70
N ASP A 23 18.02 0.48 -0.45
CA ASP A 23 17.66 1.48 -1.47
C ASP A 23 16.22 1.95 -1.33
N ILE A 24 15.48 1.40 -0.36
CA ILE A 24 14.15 1.90 -0.01
C ILE A 24 14.31 3.27 0.66
N GLN A 25 13.59 4.25 0.14
CA GLN A 25 13.48 5.58 0.71
C GLN A 25 12.26 5.66 1.64
N LYS A 26 11.11 5.12 1.22
CA LYS A 26 9.84 5.20 1.96
C LYS A 26 8.93 4.05 1.57
N VAL A 27 8.15 3.56 2.52
CA VAL A 27 7.05 2.63 2.27
C VAL A 27 5.77 3.23 2.83
N THR A 28 4.71 3.26 2.03
CA THR A 28 3.41 3.82 2.41
C THR A 28 2.30 2.80 2.14
N ILE A 29 1.43 2.59 3.14
CA ILE A 29 0.21 1.81 2.95
C ILE A 29 -0.83 2.67 2.23
N LEU A 30 -1.40 2.14 1.16
CA LEU A 30 -2.38 2.81 0.31
C LEU A 30 -3.65 1.99 0.20
N ASN A 31 -4.77 2.68 -0.03
CA ASN A 31 -6.05 2.06 -0.36
C ASN A 31 -6.50 2.58 -1.72
N GLU A 32 -6.73 1.72 -2.70
CA GLU A 32 -7.26 2.10 -4.02
C GLU A 32 -8.74 1.71 -4.14
N ASP A 33 -9.58 2.62 -4.64
CA ASP A 33 -10.97 2.29 -4.96
C ASP A 33 -11.02 1.17 -6.01
N ALA A 34 -11.75 0.10 -5.69
CA ALA A 34 -11.79 -1.14 -6.46
C ALA A 34 -12.18 -0.93 -7.93
N LYS A 35 -12.95 0.12 -8.25
CA LYS A 35 -13.37 0.39 -9.63
C LYS A 35 -12.20 0.77 -10.56
N TYR A 36 -11.06 1.19 -10.01
CA TYR A 36 -9.90 1.67 -10.78
C TYR A 36 -8.75 0.66 -10.90
N LYS A 37 -8.74 -0.42 -10.10
CA LYS A 37 -7.68 -1.45 -10.20
C LYS A 37 -7.58 -1.97 -11.65
N GLY A 38 -6.37 -1.90 -12.20
CA GLY A 38 -6.07 -2.34 -13.57
C GLY A 38 -6.57 -1.44 -14.70
N LYS A 39 -7.26 -0.32 -14.39
CA LYS A 39 -7.69 0.68 -15.38
C LYS A 39 -6.76 1.88 -15.43
N THR A 40 -6.13 2.21 -14.31
CA THR A 40 -5.22 3.34 -14.17
C THR A 40 -3.92 2.88 -13.50
N LYS A 41 -2.95 3.79 -13.38
CA LYS A 41 -1.73 3.51 -12.60
C LYS A 41 -2.11 3.08 -11.18
N PRO A 42 -1.49 2.02 -10.62
CA PRO A 42 -1.83 1.53 -9.29
C PRO A 42 -1.83 2.63 -8.22
N PHE A 43 -2.90 2.65 -7.43
CA PHE A 43 -3.12 3.57 -6.30
C PHE A 43 -3.14 5.06 -6.67
N SER A 44 -3.52 5.38 -7.90
CA SER A 44 -3.79 6.76 -8.33
C SER A 44 -5.13 7.30 -7.81
N HIS A 45 -6.08 6.41 -7.53
CA HIS A 45 -7.43 6.77 -7.05
C HIS A 45 -7.62 6.27 -5.62
N GLN A 46 -7.08 7.03 -4.66
CA GLN A 46 -6.99 6.59 -3.27
C GLN A 46 -8.26 6.86 -2.46
N VAL A 47 -8.56 5.92 -1.55
CA VAL A 47 -9.60 6.07 -0.52
C VAL A 47 -8.93 6.43 0.82
N LEU A 48 -9.13 7.65 1.28
CA LEU A 48 -8.58 8.12 2.57
C LEU A 48 -9.25 7.38 3.74
N SER A 49 -8.49 6.57 4.48
CA SER A 49 -8.97 5.97 5.74
C SER A 49 -8.76 6.94 6.91
N GLY A 50 -9.77 7.17 7.75
CA GLY A 50 -9.63 7.96 8.98
C GLY A 50 -10.31 9.33 8.95
N VAL A 51 -10.81 9.76 7.79
CA VAL A 51 -11.88 10.75 7.74
C VAL A 51 -13.16 9.99 8.02
N THR A 52 -14.01 10.47 8.94
CA THR A 52 -15.41 10.02 9.01
C THR A 52 -16.03 10.34 7.66
N MET A 53 -15.94 9.42 6.71
CA MET A 53 -16.71 9.52 5.49
C MET A 53 -18.15 9.40 5.95
N LEU A 54 -18.84 10.54 6.02
CA LEU A 54 -20.30 10.59 6.08
C LEU A 54 -20.75 9.61 5.02
N MET A 55 -21.35 8.50 5.45
CA MET A 55 -21.65 7.35 4.62
C MET A 55 -22.22 7.87 3.29
N PRO A 56 -21.54 7.67 2.16
CA PRO A 56 -22.13 8.12 0.91
C PRO A 56 -23.44 7.36 0.77
N ILE A 57 -24.48 8.05 0.30
CA ILE A 57 -25.82 7.49 0.05
C ILE A 57 -25.73 6.22 -0.85
N ALA A 58 -24.59 6.01 -1.51
CA ALA A 58 -24.23 4.89 -2.37
C ALA A 58 -23.53 3.67 -1.70
N GLY A 59 -23.45 3.59 -0.37
CA GLY A 59 -22.89 2.43 0.35
C GLY A 59 -21.38 2.52 0.66
N ASN A 60 -20.88 1.58 1.48
CA ASN A 60 -19.49 1.59 1.94
C ASN A 60 -18.51 1.34 0.78
N PRO A 61 -17.44 2.15 0.62
CA PRO A 61 -16.42 1.93 -0.39
C PRO A 61 -15.83 0.52 -0.34
N VAL A 62 -15.63 -0.06 -1.52
CA VAL A 62 -14.88 -1.30 -1.70
C VAL A 62 -13.54 -0.94 -2.33
N LEU A 63 -12.44 -1.44 -1.76
CA LEU A 63 -11.09 -1.01 -2.07
C LEU A 63 -10.09 -2.18 -2.10
N TYR A 64 -8.88 -1.92 -2.55
CA TYR A 64 -7.72 -2.79 -2.37
C TYR A 64 -6.70 -2.11 -1.48
N VAL A 65 -6.17 -2.85 -0.49
CA VAL A 65 -5.03 -2.43 0.33
C VAL A 65 -3.75 -2.81 -0.37
N GLY A 66 -2.74 -1.95 -0.29
CA GLY A 66 -1.41 -2.26 -0.79
C GLY A 66 -0.32 -1.34 -0.27
N LEU A 67 0.87 -1.47 -0.86
CA LEU A 67 2.07 -0.73 -0.53
C LEU A 67 2.57 0.05 -1.75
N ARG A 68 3.02 1.28 -1.51
CA ARG A 68 3.93 2.00 -2.38
C ARG A 68 5.32 1.97 -1.75
N ILE A 69 6.30 1.48 -2.50
CA ILE A 69 7.70 1.41 -2.10
C ILE A 69 8.45 2.42 -2.97
N GLY A 70 8.79 3.58 -2.39
CA GLY A 70 9.63 4.59 -3.04
C GLY A 70 11.10 4.24 -2.85
N MET A 71 11.86 4.27 -3.94
CA MET A 71 13.29 3.96 -3.97
C MET A 71 14.12 5.25 -4.02
N LYS A 72 15.37 5.19 -3.55
CA LYS A 72 16.30 6.35 -3.53
C LYS A 72 16.66 6.90 -4.91
N ASP A 73 16.56 6.08 -5.95
CA ASP A 73 16.75 6.49 -7.35
C ASP A 73 15.52 7.19 -7.96
N GLY A 74 14.46 7.40 -7.17
CA GLY A 74 13.20 8.02 -7.60
C GLY A 74 12.19 7.03 -8.21
N SER A 75 12.57 5.76 -8.43
CA SER A 75 11.64 4.74 -8.89
C SER A 75 10.62 4.37 -7.80
N THR A 76 9.50 3.77 -8.20
CA THR A 76 8.42 3.40 -7.28
C THR A 76 7.80 2.07 -7.66
N GLN A 77 7.77 1.15 -6.71
CA GLN A 77 7.14 -0.16 -6.83
C GLN A 77 5.80 -0.17 -6.09
N TYR A 78 4.81 -0.88 -6.65
CA TYR A 78 3.49 -1.02 -6.05
C TYR A 78 3.16 -2.48 -5.83
N VAL A 79 2.67 -2.80 -4.63
CA VAL A 79 2.26 -4.16 -4.25
C VAL A 79 0.81 -4.11 -3.80
N TYR A 80 -0.05 -4.89 -4.42
CA TYR A 80 -1.37 -5.17 -3.86
C TYR A 80 -1.22 -6.25 -2.79
N VAL A 81 -1.76 -6.00 -1.61
CA VAL A 81 -1.85 -6.98 -0.51
C VAL A 81 -3.21 -7.68 -0.55
N SER A 82 -4.25 -6.90 -0.86
CA SER A 82 -5.59 -7.43 -1.08
C SER A 82 -5.66 -8.23 -2.40
N LYS A 83 -5.84 -9.55 -2.28
CA LYS A 83 -6.07 -10.45 -3.43
C LYS A 83 -7.41 -10.21 -4.12
N LYS A 84 -8.39 -9.74 -3.36
CA LYS A 84 -9.76 -9.43 -3.80
C LYS A 84 -10.19 -8.09 -3.19
N PRO A 85 -11.17 -7.39 -3.78
CA PRO A 85 -11.60 -6.11 -3.25
C PRO A 85 -12.31 -6.34 -1.89
N VAL A 86 -12.02 -5.46 -0.92
CA VAL A 86 -12.52 -5.54 0.47
C VAL A 86 -13.30 -4.29 0.82
N GLN A 87 -14.36 -4.44 1.62
CA GLN A 87 -15.14 -3.30 2.10
C GLN A 87 -14.38 -2.58 3.21
N ILE A 88 -14.32 -1.24 3.15
CA ILE A 88 -13.69 -0.43 4.20
C ILE A 88 -14.32 -0.72 5.57
N ASN A 89 -13.49 -0.76 6.62
CA ASN A 89 -13.87 -1.07 8.01
C ASN A 89 -14.43 -2.49 8.24
N SER A 90 -14.31 -3.41 7.28
CA SER A 90 -14.60 -4.83 7.50
C SER A 90 -13.43 -5.58 8.12
N ASP A 91 -13.68 -6.75 8.70
CA ASP A 91 -12.62 -7.63 9.21
C ASP A 91 -11.59 -8.00 8.13
N ALA A 92 -12.05 -8.21 6.88
CA ALA A 92 -11.17 -8.48 5.76
C ALA A 92 -10.25 -7.30 5.45
N TYR A 93 -10.77 -6.06 5.52
CA TYR A 93 -9.96 -4.85 5.38
C TYR A 93 -8.92 -4.73 6.49
N TYR A 94 -9.29 -4.98 7.75
CA TYR A 94 -8.33 -4.91 8.86
C TYR A 94 -7.27 -6.02 8.78
N ALA A 95 -7.64 -7.22 8.32
CA ALA A 95 -6.70 -8.31 8.08
C ALA A 95 -5.68 -7.94 6.99
N ASP A 96 -6.15 -7.42 5.85
CA ASP A 96 -5.28 -7.00 4.75
C ASP A 96 -4.37 -5.83 5.17
N ARG A 97 -4.90 -4.88 5.95
CA ARG A 97 -4.11 -3.76 6.50
C ARG A 97 -3.03 -4.23 7.46
N LYS A 98 -3.34 -5.17 8.35
CA LYS A 98 -2.37 -5.77 9.28
C LYS A 98 -1.25 -6.50 8.54
N GLU A 99 -1.58 -7.18 7.44
CA GLU A 99 -0.55 -7.81 6.59
C GLU A 99 0.31 -6.75 5.88
N ALA A 100 -0.29 -5.66 5.39
CA ALA A 100 0.46 -4.55 4.81
C ALA A 100 1.42 -3.90 5.83
N GLU A 101 0.98 -3.72 7.07
CA GLU A 101 1.83 -3.24 8.19
C GLU A 101 3.01 -4.19 8.44
N ARG A 102 2.75 -5.49 8.52
CA ARG A 102 3.80 -6.51 8.71
C ARG A 102 4.81 -6.52 7.56
N LEU A 103 4.36 -6.40 6.32
CA LEU A 103 5.23 -6.34 5.14
C LEU A 103 6.05 -5.05 5.13
N MET A 104 5.44 -3.93 5.49
CA MET A 104 6.13 -2.65 5.62
C MET A 104 7.24 -2.73 6.67
N GLU A 105 6.98 -3.26 7.86
CA GLU A 105 7.99 -3.47 8.90
C GLU A 105 9.18 -4.29 8.40
N LYS A 106 8.92 -5.37 7.64
CA LYS A 106 9.97 -6.18 7.03
C LYS A 106 10.80 -5.42 6.01
N LEU A 107 10.14 -4.65 5.13
CA LEU A 107 10.80 -3.83 4.12
C LEU A 107 11.66 -2.73 4.75
N THR A 108 11.25 -2.21 5.91
CA THR A 108 11.90 -1.09 6.60
C THR A 108 12.81 -1.54 7.73
N LYS A 109 13.09 -2.85 7.82
CA LYS A 109 13.95 -3.49 8.85
C LYS A 109 13.52 -3.18 10.28
N GLY A 110 12.22 -3.12 10.53
CA GLY A 110 11.65 -2.83 11.85
C GLY A 110 11.64 -1.34 12.20
N THR A 111 11.91 -0.44 11.25
CA THR A 111 11.67 1.00 11.45
C THR A 111 10.16 1.22 11.59
N PRO A 112 9.68 1.75 12.74
CA PRO A 112 8.25 1.85 13.02
C PRO A 112 7.51 2.70 11.98
N SER A 113 6.29 2.29 11.64
CA SER A 113 5.35 2.99 10.73
C SER A 113 5.19 4.49 11.02
N SER A 114 5.33 4.90 12.29
CA SER A 114 5.22 6.30 12.73
C SER A 114 6.36 7.19 12.25
N VAL A 115 7.51 6.61 11.89
CA VAL A 115 8.66 7.35 11.31
C VAL A 115 8.49 7.56 9.80
N LEU A 116 7.63 6.77 9.16
CA LEU A 116 7.37 6.81 7.71
C LEU A 116 6.07 7.57 7.35
N GLN A 117 5.24 7.89 8.34
CA GLN A 117 4.11 8.82 8.21
C GLN A 117 4.55 10.28 8.45
N ALA A 118 5.30 10.82 7.50
CA ALA A 118 5.09 12.19 7.07
C ALA A 118 4.71 12.06 5.60
N GLU A 119 3.45 12.23 5.20
CA GLU A 119 2.88 13.54 4.99
C GLU A 119 1.38 13.54 5.26
N LYS A 120 0.97 14.38 6.22
CA LYS A 120 -0.35 15.02 6.19
C LYS A 120 -0.43 16.19 5.20
N ASN A 121 0.65 16.46 4.44
CA ASN A 121 0.85 17.68 3.65
C ASN A 121 1.49 17.41 2.27
N ASP A 122 1.06 16.37 1.55
CA ASP A 122 1.34 16.33 0.11
C ASP A 122 0.20 17.10 -0.56
N PRO A 123 0.42 18.33 -1.09
CA PRO A 123 -0.60 19.02 -1.86
C PRO A 123 -0.86 18.20 -3.11
N ILE A 124 -2.14 17.82 -3.26
CA ILE A 124 -2.67 17.25 -4.49
C ILE A 124 -2.33 18.22 -5.62
N LEU A 125 -1.40 17.81 -6.49
CA LEU A 125 -1.24 18.36 -7.83
C LEU A 125 -2.11 17.52 -8.78
#